data_AF-U3AGR5-F1
#
_entry.id   AF-U3AGR5-F1
#
_cell.length_a   1.000
_cell.length_b   1.000
_cell.length_c   1.000
_cell.angle_alpha   90.00
_cell.angle_beta   90.00
_cell.angle_gamma   90.00
#
_symmetry.space_group_name_H-M   'P 1'
#
loop_
_entity.id
_entity.type
_entity.pdbx_description
1 polymer ?
#
loop_
_entity_poly.entity_id
_entity_poly.type
_entity_poly.pdbx_seq_one_letter_code
_entity_poly.pdbx_strand_id
1 'polypeptide(L)'
;MLDDFSVTRSALGLLYSTQTNYSERTMSINREELQNNPLHGLKLEDMVKELVDHYGWDILDTAMRFNCFHTNPSVASSVKYLRKSDWAREKLEAFYLSRFKRMPRPTEEEREIPPRMRTFANGIEPREPMELTVDSILASQAKAASAFKARKSQERKSRSRR
;
A
#
# COMPACT_ATOMS: atom_id res chain seq x y z
N MET A 1 17.67 5.04 -49.26
CA MET A 1 16.58 4.05 -49.16
C MET A 1 16.90 3.21 -47.94
N LEU A 2 16.53 3.70 -46.75
CA LEU A 2 15.31 3.35 -46.01
C LEU A 2 15.39 1.95 -45.39
N ASP A 3 16.05 1.93 -44.22
CA ASP A 3 15.67 1.32 -42.93
C ASP A 3 15.24 -0.16 -42.83
N ASP A 4 16.21 -1.01 -42.44
CA ASP A 4 15.98 -2.31 -41.79
C ASP A 4 15.91 -2.11 -40.25
N PHE A 5 14.72 -1.80 -39.72
CA PHE A 5 14.44 -1.75 -38.28
C PHE A 5 13.57 -2.94 -37.86
N SER A 6 14.12 -4.15 -37.97
CA SER A 6 13.52 -5.37 -37.40
C SER A 6 14.01 -5.56 -35.96
N VAL A 7 13.52 -4.74 -35.02
CA VAL A 7 13.75 -4.93 -33.58
C VAL A 7 12.46 -4.68 -32.80
N THR A 8 11.92 -5.78 -32.28
CA THR A 8 11.01 -5.91 -31.12
C THR A 8 9.66 -5.18 -31.15
N ARG A 9 8.67 -5.82 -31.80
CA ARG A 9 7.23 -5.52 -31.63
C ARG A 9 6.59 -6.21 -30.40
N SER A 10 7.37 -6.50 -29.36
CA SER A 10 6.93 -7.39 -28.25
C SER A 10 6.74 -6.69 -26.89
N ALA A 11 7.32 -5.51 -26.66
CA ALA A 11 7.15 -4.79 -25.39
C ALA A 11 5.86 -3.94 -25.31
N LEU A 12 5.41 -3.37 -26.44
CA LEU A 12 4.19 -2.55 -26.48
C LEU A 12 2.90 -3.39 -26.42
N GLY A 13 2.95 -4.67 -26.78
CA GLY A 13 1.80 -5.57 -26.71
C GLY A 13 1.38 -5.94 -25.27
N LEU A 14 2.32 -5.96 -24.33
CA LEU A 14 2.02 -6.21 -22.91
C LEU A 14 1.58 -4.95 -22.16
N LEU A 15 2.04 -3.76 -22.58
CA LEU A 15 1.58 -2.49 -22.00
C LEU A 15 0.17 -2.14 -22.48
N TYR A 16 -0.18 -2.43 -23.73
CA TYR A 16 -1.55 -2.18 -24.23
C TYR A 16 -2.55 -3.24 -23.77
N SER A 17 -2.14 -4.50 -23.53
CA SER A 17 -3.05 -5.52 -22.98
C SER A 17 -3.29 -5.35 -21.48
N THR A 18 -2.31 -4.87 -20.71
CA THR A 18 -2.51 -4.55 -19.28
C THR A 18 -3.37 -3.30 -19.09
N GLN A 19 -3.25 -2.31 -19.98
CA GLN A 19 -4.10 -1.11 -19.96
C GLN A 19 -5.58 -1.47 -20.19
N THR A 20 -5.88 -2.37 -21.14
CA THR A 20 -7.26 -2.80 -21.42
C THR A 20 -7.83 -3.68 -20.31
N ASN A 21 -7.02 -4.57 -19.71
CA ASN A 21 -7.46 -5.36 -18.55
C ASN A 21 -7.79 -4.50 -17.32
N TYR A 22 -7.05 -3.40 -17.09
CA TYR A 22 -7.36 -2.44 -16.03
C TYR A 22 -8.67 -1.67 -16.30
N SER A 23 -8.92 -1.27 -17.56
CA SER A 23 -10.15 -0.54 -17.93
C SER A 23 -11.40 -1.42 -18.00
N GLU A 24 -11.29 -2.69 -18.38
CA GLU A 24 -12.45 -3.59 -18.48
C GLU A 24 -12.89 -4.11 -17.11
N ARG A 25 -11.95 -4.37 -16.19
CA ARG A 25 -12.26 -4.80 -14.82
C ARG A 25 -12.88 -3.67 -13.98
N THR A 26 -12.53 -2.41 -14.26
CA THR A 26 -13.12 -1.24 -13.60
C THR A 26 -14.55 -0.92 -14.08
N MET A 27 -14.97 -1.44 -15.24
CA MET A 27 -16.30 -1.19 -15.83
C MET A 27 -17.43 -2.07 -15.26
N SER A 28 -17.11 -3.03 -14.39
CA SER A 28 -18.09 -3.92 -13.73
C SER A 28 -17.94 -3.95 -12.21
N ILE A 29 -17.45 -2.87 -11.59
CA ILE A 29 -17.51 -2.77 -10.13
C ILE A 29 -18.93 -2.34 -9.75
N ASN A 30 -19.69 -3.23 -9.12
CA ASN A 30 -21.00 -2.92 -8.57
C ASN A 30 -20.86 -1.76 -7.57
N ARG A 31 -21.61 -0.68 -7.77
CA ARG A 31 -21.53 0.54 -6.94
C ARG A 31 -21.75 0.26 -5.45
N GLU A 32 -22.55 -0.76 -5.13
CA GLU A 32 -22.83 -1.24 -3.78
C GLU A 32 -21.60 -1.90 -3.11
N GLU A 33 -20.80 -2.68 -3.84
CA GLU A 33 -19.59 -3.31 -3.31
C GLU A 33 -18.47 -2.29 -3.03
N LEU A 34 -18.48 -1.17 -3.78
CA LEU A 34 -17.62 -0.01 -3.52
C LEU A 34 -18.01 0.75 -2.24
N GLN A 35 -19.31 0.76 -1.87
CA GLN A 35 -19.76 1.41 -0.63
C GLN A 35 -19.28 0.70 0.64
N ASN A 36 -18.92 -0.59 0.54
CA ASN A 36 -18.45 -1.36 1.69
C ASN A 36 -17.03 -1.00 2.14
N ASN A 37 -16.32 -0.16 1.38
CA ASN A 37 -14.99 0.26 1.75
C ASN A 37 -15.05 1.32 2.87
N PRO A 38 -14.47 1.07 4.06
CA PRO A 38 -14.52 2.02 5.17
C PRO A 38 -13.75 3.31 4.90
N LEU A 39 -12.99 3.40 3.80
CA LEU A 39 -12.35 4.64 3.34
C LEU A 39 -13.29 5.53 2.51
N HIS A 40 -14.44 5.01 2.05
CA HIS A 40 -15.38 5.77 1.24
C HIS A 40 -16.04 6.87 2.10
N GLY A 41 -15.89 8.13 1.71
CA GLY A 41 -16.36 9.29 2.49
C GLY A 41 -15.44 9.73 3.63
N LEU A 42 -14.39 8.97 3.96
CA LEU A 42 -13.42 9.35 4.99
C LEU A 42 -12.44 10.39 4.45
N LYS A 43 -12.41 11.57 5.09
CA LYS A 43 -11.46 12.63 4.77
C LYS A 43 -10.06 12.26 5.25
N LEU A 44 -9.05 12.68 4.49
CA LEU A 44 -7.66 12.43 4.82
C LEU A 44 -7.24 13.07 6.15
N GLU A 45 -7.81 14.24 6.47
CA GLU A 45 -7.57 14.94 7.74
C GLU A 45 -8.06 14.13 8.94
N ASP A 46 -9.27 13.56 8.85
CA ASP A 46 -9.88 12.79 9.93
C ASP A 46 -9.15 11.46 10.11
N MET A 47 -8.76 10.80 9.02
CA MET A 47 -7.94 9.59 9.06
C MET A 47 -6.60 9.81 9.76
N VAL A 48 -5.90 10.91 9.47
CA VAL A 48 -4.62 11.24 10.11
C VAL A 48 -4.84 11.52 11.61
N LYS A 49 -5.90 12.26 11.98
CA LYS A 49 -6.24 12.51 13.38
C LYS A 49 -6.49 11.21 14.14
N GLU A 50 -7.35 10.34 13.63
CA GLU A 50 -7.66 9.04 14.27
C GLU A 50 -6.41 8.19 14.48
N LEU A 51 -5.50 8.15 13.49
CA LEU A 51 -4.24 7.42 13.60
C LEU A 51 -3.31 8.02 14.66
N VAL A 52 -3.20 9.35 14.71
CA VAL A 52 -2.34 10.05 15.66
C VAL A 52 -2.91 9.95 17.07
N ASP A 53 -4.22 10.07 17.24
CA ASP A 53 -4.89 9.99 18.54
C ASP A 53 -4.72 8.59 19.15
N HIS A 54 -4.71 7.54 18.32
CA HIS A 54 -4.57 6.16 18.78
C HIS A 54 -3.11 5.68 18.90
N TYR A 55 -2.23 6.02 17.96
CA TYR A 55 -0.85 5.51 17.91
C TYR A 55 0.22 6.53 18.27
N GLY A 56 -0.08 7.82 18.19
CA GLY A 56 0.93 8.87 18.31
C GLY A 56 1.89 8.93 17.13
N TRP A 57 2.74 9.96 17.13
CA TRP A 57 3.65 10.24 16.02
C TRP A 57 4.83 9.26 15.95
N ASP A 58 5.38 8.84 17.09
CA ASP A 58 6.58 7.99 17.15
C ASP A 58 6.35 6.61 16.52
N ILE A 59 5.19 6.01 16.80
CA ILE A 59 4.81 4.70 16.24
C ILE A 59 4.56 4.83 14.73
N LEU A 60 3.88 5.90 14.30
CA LEU A 60 3.59 6.14 12.88
C LEU A 60 4.88 6.41 12.08
N ASP A 61 5.81 7.19 12.62
CA ASP A 61 7.13 7.42 11.99
C ASP A 61 7.92 6.12 11.89
N THR A 62 7.96 5.32 12.96
CA THR A 62 8.65 4.02 12.96
C THR A 62 8.04 3.05 11.94
N ALA A 63 6.71 3.03 11.83
CA ALA A 63 5.97 2.13 10.95
C ALA A 63 6.11 2.52 9.46
N MET A 64 5.91 3.80 9.13
CA MET A 64 5.81 4.27 7.75
C MET A 64 7.08 4.93 7.21
N ARG A 65 7.90 5.51 8.11
CA ARG A 65 9.12 6.27 7.81
C ARG A 65 8.86 7.43 6.85
N PHE A 66 7.81 8.20 7.12
CA PHE A 66 7.49 9.39 6.35
C PHE A 66 8.19 10.61 6.96
N ASN A 67 8.88 11.38 6.11
CA ASN A 67 9.62 12.55 6.57
C ASN A 67 8.72 13.61 7.26
N CYS A 68 7.43 13.68 6.91
CA CYS A 68 6.49 14.61 7.54
C CYS A 68 6.20 14.28 9.02
N PHE A 69 6.34 13.02 9.43
CA PHE A 69 6.16 12.60 10.83
C PHE A 69 7.44 12.81 11.64
N HIS A 70 8.61 12.77 11.01
CA HIS A 70 9.89 12.94 11.67
C HIS A 70 10.25 14.42 11.93
N THR A 71 10.11 15.30 10.93
CA THR A 71 10.68 16.66 11.01
C THR A 71 9.73 17.71 11.62
N ASN A 72 8.43 17.66 11.31
CA ASN A 72 7.44 18.60 11.82
C ASN A 72 6.07 17.91 11.92
N PRO A 73 5.88 17.04 12.93
CA PRO A 73 4.66 16.26 13.09
C PRO A 73 3.48 17.18 13.37
N SER A 74 2.65 17.38 12.35
CA SER A 74 1.36 18.05 12.49
C SER A 74 0.36 17.46 11.51
N VAL A 75 -0.93 17.51 11.84
CA VAL A 75 -1.99 17.02 10.96
C VAL A 75 -1.98 17.81 9.64
N ALA A 76 -1.85 19.13 9.70
CA ALA A 76 -1.85 19.99 8.52
C ALA A 76 -0.65 19.75 7.59
N SER A 77 0.57 19.62 8.15
CA SER A 77 1.78 19.32 7.36
C SER A 77 1.68 17.94 6.69
N SER A 78 1.17 16.95 7.43
CA SER A 78 0.97 15.58 6.94
C SER A 78 -0.04 15.52 5.81
N VAL A 79 -1.20 16.17 5.96
CA VAL A 79 -2.22 16.24 4.90
C VAL A 79 -1.67 16.92 3.65
N LYS A 80 -0.93 18.03 3.80
CA LYS A 80 -0.29 18.70 2.67
C LYS A 80 0.73 17.81 1.96
N TYR A 81 1.48 16.99 2.70
CA TYR A 81 2.44 16.02 2.15
C TYR A 81 1.72 14.89 1.40
N LEU A 82 0.72 14.27 2.03
CA LEU A 82 -0.04 13.15 1.47
C LEU A 82 -0.86 13.54 0.22
N ARG A 83 -1.29 14.80 0.12
CA ARG A 83 -1.93 15.34 -1.11
C ARG A 83 -0.96 15.45 -2.30
N LYS A 84 0.35 15.55 -2.05
CA LYS A 84 1.37 15.66 -3.11
C LYS A 84 1.93 14.30 -3.54
N SER A 85 1.71 13.26 -2.75
CA SER A 85 2.36 11.97 -2.89
C SER A 85 1.31 10.86 -2.81
N ASP A 86 0.83 10.43 -3.97
CA ASP A 86 -0.20 9.39 -4.06
C ASP A 86 0.29 8.08 -3.43
N TRP A 87 1.56 7.70 -3.66
CA TRP A 87 2.14 6.50 -3.03
C TRP A 87 2.11 6.55 -1.49
N ALA A 88 2.34 7.74 -0.89
CA ALA A 88 2.33 7.89 0.55
C ALA A 88 0.90 7.84 1.09
N ARG A 89 -0.05 8.45 0.36
CA ARG A 89 -1.49 8.36 0.66
C ARG A 89 -1.97 6.91 0.63
N GLU A 90 -1.68 6.17 -0.43
CA GLU A 90 -2.08 4.78 -0.57
C GLU A 90 -1.45 3.90 0.51
N LYS A 91 -0.17 4.12 0.85
CA LYS A 91 0.48 3.40 1.94
C LYS A 91 -0.17 3.68 3.30
N LEU A 92 -0.55 4.93 3.57
CA LEU A 92 -1.28 5.29 4.79
C LEU A 92 -2.66 4.64 4.84
N GLU A 93 -3.40 4.66 3.73
CA GLU A 93 -4.73 4.05 3.61
C GLU A 93 -4.68 2.53 3.80
N ALA A 94 -3.70 1.86 3.20
CA ALA A 94 -3.46 0.44 3.40
C ALA A 94 -3.09 0.12 4.86
N PHE A 95 -2.32 1.00 5.51
CA PHE A 95 -2.02 0.87 6.94
C PHE A 95 -3.28 1.01 7.79
N TYR A 96 -4.11 2.03 7.52
CA TYR A 96 -5.38 2.26 8.21
C TYR A 96 -6.31 1.05 8.09
N LEU A 97 -6.50 0.51 6.88
CA LEU A 97 -7.32 -0.68 6.68
C LEU A 97 -6.79 -1.90 7.43
N SER A 98 -5.48 -2.15 7.38
CA SER A 98 -4.89 -3.37 7.91
C SER A 98 -4.67 -3.37 9.43
N ARG A 99 -4.27 -2.22 10.01
CA ARG A 99 -3.91 -2.10 11.43
C ARG A 99 -4.99 -1.45 12.26
N PHE A 100 -5.63 -0.40 11.74
CA PHE A 100 -6.64 0.34 12.49
C PHE A 100 -8.04 -0.27 12.36
N LYS A 101 -8.48 -0.64 11.15
CA LYS A 101 -9.78 -1.30 10.93
C LYS A 101 -9.71 -2.83 10.89
N ARG A 102 -8.50 -3.40 10.92
CA ARG A 102 -8.20 -4.85 10.87
C ARG A 102 -8.96 -5.61 9.76
N MET A 103 -9.07 -4.98 8.60
CA MET A 103 -9.70 -5.58 7.42
C MET A 103 -8.89 -6.78 6.90
N PRO A 104 -9.54 -7.70 6.17
CA PRO A 104 -8.86 -8.84 5.56
C PRO A 104 -7.72 -8.39 4.65
N ARG A 105 -6.62 -9.17 4.69
CA ARG A 105 -5.47 -8.91 3.83
C ARG A 105 -5.88 -9.00 2.37
N PRO A 106 -5.38 -8.09 1.50
CA PRO A 106 -5.65 -8.15 0.08
C PRO A 106 -5.08 -9.40 -0.56
N THR A 107 -5.83 -9.95 -1.51
CA THR A 107 -5.32 -10.95 -2.47
C THR A 107 -4.28 -10.30 -3.39
N GLU A 108 -3.48 -11.08 -4.12
CA GLU A 108 -2.42 -10.49 -4.96
C GLU A 108 -2.98 -9.53 -6.01
N GLU A 109 -4.11 -9.87 -6.63
CA GLU A 109 -4.79 -9.02 -7.61
C GLU A 109 -5.30 -7.71 -6.98
N GLU A 110 -5.82 -7.78 -5.76
CA GLU A 110 -6.30 -6.60 -5.03
C GLU A 110 -5.17 -5.68 -4.57
N ARG A 111 -3.93 -6.17 -4.48
CA ARG A 111 -2.77 -5.35 -4.08
C ARG A 111 -2.32 -4.38 -5.16
N GLU A 112 -2.65 -4.68 -6.42
CA GLU A 112 -2.40 -3.79 -7.55
C GLU A 112 -3.46 -2.67 -7.63
N ILE A 113 -4.58 -2.84 -6.94
CA ILE A 113 -5.69 -1.88 -6.91
C ILE A 113 -5.46 -0.87 -5.78
N PRO A 114 -5.65 0.44 -6.03
CA PRO A 114 -5.59 1.44 -4.98
C PRO A 114 -6.53 1.13 -3.81
N PRO A 115 -6.14 1.40 -2.55
CA PRO A 115 -6.93 1.03 -1.37
C PRO A 115 -8.37 1.54 -1.36
N ARG A 116 -8.64 2.72 -1.93
CA ARG A 116 -10.00 3.30 -2.06
C ARG A 116 -10.86 2.63 -3.13
N MET A 117 -10.23 2.01 -4.13
CA MET A 117 -10.93 1.32 -5.22
C MET A 117 -11.13 -0.17 -4.95
N ARG A 118 -10.61 -0.66 -3.82
CA ARG A 118 -10.79 -2.04 -3.38
C ARG A 118 -12.22 -2.25 -2.86
N THR A 119 -12.85 -3.35 -3.28
CA THR A 119 -14.13 -3.81 -2.75
C THR A 119 -13.92 -4.76 -1.58
N PHE A 120 -14.91 -4.82 -0.68
CA PHE A 120 -14.93 -5.78 0.42
C PHE A 120 -16.26 -6.53 0.41
N ALA A 121 -16.23 -7.81 0.80
CA ALA A 121 -17.44 -8.60 0.93
C ALA A 121 -18.43 -7.97 1.92
N ASN A 122 -19.72 -8.10 1.63
CA ASN A 122 -20.80 -7.62 2.48
C ASN A 122 -20.69 -8.24 3.90
N GLY A 123 -20.94 -7.44 4.94
CA GLY A 123 -20.99 -7.90 6.34
C GLY A 123 -19.64 -7.98 7.06
N ILE A 124 -18.55 -7.49 6.46
CA ILE A 124 -17.27 -7.35 7.17
C ILE A 124 -17.29 -6.03 7.94
N GLU A 125 -17.46 -6.11 9.25
CA GLU A 125 -17.37 -4.95 10.13
C GLU A 125 -15.92 -4.67 10.55
N PRO A 126 -15.49 -3.40 10.57
CA PRO A 126 -14.20 -3.03 11.14
C PRO A 126 -14.07 -3.46 12.60
N ARG A 127 -12.89 -3.96 12.97
CA ARG A 127 -12.58 -4.32 14.36
C ARG A 127 -11.83 -3.19 15.07
N GLU A 128 -11.67 -3.34 16.38
CA GLU A 128 -10.84 -2.46 17.18
C GLU A 128 -9.39 -2.38 16.67
N PRO A 129 -8.75 -1.21 16.76
CA PRO A 129 -7.38 -1.03 16.29
C PRO A 129 -6.39 -1.98 16.97
N MET A 130 -5.41 -2.44 16.20
CA MET A 130 -4.35 -3.29 16.71
C MET A 130 -3.36 -2.48 17.54
N GLU A 131 -3.12 -2.86 18.79
CA GLU A 131 -2.05 -2.26 19.59
C GLU A 131 -0.67 -2.47 18.92
N LEU A 132 0.07 -1.38 18.77
CA LEU A 132 1.39 -1.36 18.14
C LEU A 132 2.38 -0.70 19.08
N THR A 133 3.52 -1.34 19.31
CA THR A 133 4.64 -0.75 20.04
C THR A 133 5.83 -0.54 19.11
N VAL A 134 6.62 0.49 19.35
CA VAL A 134 7.85 0.79 18.58
C VAL A 134 8.78 -0.43 18.53
N ASP A 135 9.00 -1.08 19.67
CA ASP A 135 9.85 -2.27 19.77
C ASP A 135 9.34 -3.44 18.94
N SER A 136 8.02 -3.69 18.93
CA SER A 136 7.42 -4.76 18.13
C SER A 136 7.60 -4.51 16.63
N ILE A 137 7.48 -3.26 16.20
CA ILE A 137 7.66 -2.85 14.81
C ILE A 137 9.13 -3.03 14.41
N LEU A 138 10.06 -2.56 15.24
CA LEU A 138 11.50 -2.70 15.00
C LEU A 138 11.93 -4.16 14.96
N ALA A 139 11.43 -4.99 15.88
CA ALA A 139 11.69 -6.43 15.89
C ALA A 139 11.15 -7.10 14.61
N SER A 140 9.93 -6.75 14.18
CA SER A 140 9.35 -7.25 12.93
C SER A 140 10.18 -6.82 11.70
N GLN A 141 10.62 -5.57 11.66
CA GLN A 141 11.46 -5.04 10.57
C GLN A 141 12.84 -5.72 10.55
N ALA A 142 13.46 -5.94 11.72
CA ALA A 142 14.74 -6.65 11.84
C ALA A 142 14.63 -8.10 11.38
N LYS A 143 13.55 -8.79 11.78
CA LYS A 143 13.26 -10.16 11.33
C LYS A 143 13.11 -10.21 9.81
N ALA A 144 12.30 -9.34 9.22
CA ALA A 144 12.13 -9.25 7.77
C ALA A 144 13.44 -8.97 7.04
N ALA A 145 14.28 -8.06 7.55
CA ALA A 145 15.58 -7.74 6.99
C ALA A 145 16.55 -8.94 7.05
N SER A 146 16.59 -9.67 8.17
CA SER A 146 17.43 -10.87 8.33
C SER A 146 17.00 -11.99 7.36
N ALA A 147 15.70 -12.22 7.20
CA ALA A 147 15.15 -13.21 6.27
C ALA A 147 15.49 -12.85 4.82
N PHE A 148 15.37 -11.58 4.45
CA PHE A 148 15.76 -11.10 3.12
C PHE A 148 17.26 -11.31 2.86
N LYS A 149 18.12 -10.94 3.82
CA LYS A 149 19.58 -11.14 3.72
C LYS A 149 19.93 -12.62 3.58
N ALA A 150 19.30 -13.50 4.36
CA ALA A 150 19.52 -14.95 4.28
C ALA A 150 19.15 -15.51 2.89
N ARG A 151 17.94 -15.19 2.40
CA ARG A 151 17.48 -15.61 1.06
C ARG A 151 18.42 -15.12 -0.04
N LYS A 152 18.85 -13.86 0.03
CA LYS A 152 19.81 -13.28 -0.94
C LYS A 152 21.17 -13.96 -0.88
N SER A 153 21.67 -14.30 0.30
CA SER A 153 22.93 -15.05 0.45
C SER A 153 22.84 -16.44 -0.17
N GLN A 154 21.74 -17.15 0.06
CA GLN A 154 21.47 -18.47 -0.55
C GLN A 154 21.36 -18.40 -2.08
N GLU A 155 20.65 -17.40 -2.62
CA GLU A 155 20.52 -17.15 -4.07
C GLU A 155 21.89 -16.88 -4.72
N ARG A 156 22.77 -16.10 -4.06
CA ARG A 156 24.12 -15.85 -4.57
C ARG A 156 24.97 -17.12 -4.56
N LYS A 157 24.88 -17.95 -3.52
CA LYS A 157 25.60 -19.23 -3.43
C LYS A 157 25.15 -20.23 -4.48
N SER A 158 23.85 -20.31 -4.79
CA SER A 158 23.35 -21.20 -5.84
C SER A 158 23.78 -20.74 -7.23
N ARG A 159 23.78 -19.42 -7.50
CA ARG A 159 24.29 -18.85 -8.76
C ARG A 159 25.79 -19.08 -8.96
N SER A 160 26.60 -19.00 -7.91
CA SER A 160 28.05 -19.22 -8.00
C SER A 160 28.46 -20.68 -8.26
N ARG A 161 27.53 -21.64 -8.12
CA ARG A 161 27.78 -23.07 -8.32
C ARG A 161 27.30 -23.58 -9.68
N ARG A 162 26.71 -22.72 -10.51
CA ARG A 162 26.12 -23.03 -11.82
C ARG A 162 26.96 -22.41 -12.91
#